data_AF-A0A7V3H7Y9-F1
#
_entry.id   AF-A0A7V3H7Y9-F1
#
_cell.length_a   1.000
_cell.length_b   1.000
_cell.length_c   1.000
_cell.angle_alpha   90.00
_cell.angle_beta   90.00
_cell.angle_gamma   90.00
#
_symmetry.space_group_name_H-M   'P 1'
#
loop_
_entity.id
_entity.type
_entity.pdbx_description
1 polymer ?
#
loop_
_entity_poly.entity_id
_entity_poly.type
_entity_poly.pdbx_seq_one_letter_code
_entity_poly.pdbx_strand_id
1 'polypeptide(L)'
;MRRLFWFLLLLFIPCQVVDACAVCKLQTPAVHVTVSQQHSDHEMQLRINWVFSEYFSAETKLTYDENKNNQLEQSEIDAIHQSFIEYRAGEHDVTYLQYLDQEGDYETEPHLALEVR
;
A
#
# COMPACT_ATOMS: atom_id res chain seq x y z
N MET A 1 -21.18 13.23 44.27
CA MET A 1 -20.60 12.04 43.62
C MET A 1 -21.13 11.78 42.20
N ARG A 2 -22.44 11.88 41.92
CA ARG A 2 -23.01 11.64 40.56
C ARG A 2 -22.51 12.58 39.45
N ARG A 3 -22.22 13.85 39.78
CA ARG A 3 -21.66 14.82 38.82
C ARG A 3 -20.17 14.57 38.51
N LEU A 4 -19.40 14.10 39.50
CA LEU A 4 -17.99 13.74 39.31
C LEU A 4 -17.87 12.50 38.41
N PHE A 5 -18.76 11.52 38.59
CA PHE A 5 -18.84 10.34 37.73
C PHE A 5 -19.16 10.71 36.27
N TRP A 6 -20.09 11.65 36.05
CA TRP A 6 -20.41 12.14 34.70
C TRP A 6 -19.25 12.92 34.06
N PHE A 7 -18.52 13.72 34.84
CA PHE A 7 -17.29 14.39 34.39
C PHE A 7 -16.18 13.39 34.02
N LEU A 8 -16.02 12.32 34.81
CA LEU A 8 -15.04 11.27 34.55
C LEU A 8 -15.40 10.46 33.29
N LEU A 9 -16.70 10.24 33.05
CA LEU A 9 -17.21 9.53 31.87
C LEU A 9 -17.08 10.38 30.59
N LEU A 10 -17.27 11.70 30.68
CA LEU A 10 -17.04 12.63 29.57
C LEU A 10 -15.55 12.77 29.20
N LEU A 11 -14.63 12.58 30.16
CA LEU A 11 -13.18 12.66 29.92
C LEU A 11 -12.58 11.39 29.29
N PHE A 12 -13.26 10.24 29.41
CA PHE A 12 -12.76 8.95 28.90
C PHE A 12 -13.06 8.73 27.40
N ILE A 13 -14.13 9.34 26.89
CA ILE A 13 -14.61 9.18 25.50
C ILE A 13 -13.65 9.79 24.44
N PRO A 14 -13.03 10.98 24.62
CA PRO A 14 -12.18 11.57 23.58
C PRO A 14 -10.78 10.95 23.47
N CYS A 15 -10.38 10.04 24.37
CA CYS A 15 -9.06 9.41 24.31
C CYS A 15 -8.96 8.33 23.21
N GLN A 16 -10.09 7.77 22.76
CA GLN A 16 -10.07 6.66 21.80
C GLN A 16 -9.95 7.10 20.33
N VAL A 17 -10.11 8.39 20.05
CA VAL A 17 -10.11 8.93 18.67
C VAL A 17 -8.74 9.42 18.20
N VAL A 18 -7.75 9.53 19.10
CA VAL A 18 -6.41 10.04 18.75
C VAL A 18 -5.48 8.99 18.14
N ASP A 19 -5.77 7.69 18.32
CA ASP A 19 -4.93 6.59 17.81
C ASP A 19 -5.46 5.93 16.52
N ALA A 20 -6.57 6.42 15.96
CA ALA A 20 -7.13 5.86 14.72
C ALA A 20 -6.12 5.90 13.55
N CYS A 21 -5.26 6.93 13.50
CA CYS A 21 -4.23 7.06 12.47
C CYS A 21 -3.05 6.07 12.66
N ALA A 22 -2.77 5.62 13.89
CA ALA A 22 -1.74 4.61 14.14
C ALA A 22 -2.17 3.24 13.59
N VAL A 23 -3.46 2.91 13.66
CA VAL A 23 -4.02 1.68 13.07
C VAL A 23 -3.95 1.74 11.55
N CYS A 24 -4.28 2.89 10.94
CA CYS A 24 -4.17 3.05 9.48
C CYS A 24 -2.74 2.83 8.96
N LYS A 25 -1.73 3.29 9.70
CA LYS A 25 -0.30 3.07 9.35
C LYS A 25 0.15 1.62 9.49
N LEU A 26 -0.50 0.83 10.34
CA LEU A 26 -0.18 -0.59 10.51
C LEU A 26 -0.77 -1.44 9.37
N GLN A 27 -1.90 -1.01 8.83
CA GLN A 27 -2.63 -1.73 7.79
C GLN A 27 -2.18 -1.40 6.37
N THR A 28 -1.43 -0.31 6.17
CA THR A 28 -0.82 -0.02 4.88
C THR A 28 0.48 -0.82 4.72
N PRO A 29 0.56 -1.73 3.74
CA PRO A 29 1.75 -2.53 3.56
C PRO A 29 2.93 -1.67 3.16
N ALA A 30 4.05 -1.83 3.87
CA ALA A 30 5.32 -1.30 3.38
C ALA A 30 5.70 -2.03 2.09
N VAL A 31 5.78 -1.28 0.99
CA VAL A 31 6.14 -1.78 -0.34
C VAL A 31 7.37 -1.05 -0.84
N HIS A 32 8.32 -1.80 -1.41
CA HIS A 32 9.46 -1.26 -2.13
C HIS A 32 9.20 -1.38 -3.63
N VAL A 33 9.16 -0.23 -4.30
CA VAL A 33 8.89 -0.15 -5.74
C VAL A 33 10.19 0.13 -6.46
N THR A 34 10.57 -0.75 -7.38
CA THR A 34 11.70 -0.53 -8.29
C THR A 34 11.16 -0.31 -9.70
N VAL A 35 11.55 0.80 -10.32
CA VAL A 35 11.21 1.12 -11.70
C VAL A 35 12.49 1.02 -12.54
N SER A 36 12.44 0.21 -13.58
CA SER A 36 13.52 0.09 -14.56
C SER A 36 13.01 0.48 -15.93
N GLN A 37 13.81 1.25 -16.65
CA GLN A 37 13.48 1.76 -17.97
C GLN A 37 14.43 1.16 -19.01
N GLN A 38 13.88 0.74 -20.13
CA GLN A 38 14.64 0.34 -21.31
C GLN A 38 14.13 1.15 -22.50
N HIS A 39 15.07 1.84 -23.15
CA HIS A 39 14.78 2.72 -24.28
C HIS A 39 15.28 2.08 -25.57
N SER A 40 14.44 2.13 -26.60
CA SER A 40 14.75 1.85 -28.00
C SER A 40 14.38 3.10 -28.82
N ASP A 41 14.83 3.16 -30.08
CA ASP A 41 14.60 4.32 -30.96
C ASP A 41 13.11 4.70 -31.12
N HIS A 42 12.20 3.74 -30.93
CA HIS A 42 10.77 3.90 -31.14
C HIS A 42 9.90 3.44 -29.95
N GLU A 43 10.50 2.93 -28.88
CA GLU A 43 9.76 2.31 -27.78
C GLU A 43 10.46 2.54 -26.43
N MET A 44 9.67 2.88 -25.41
CA MET A 44 10.11 2.92 -24.02
C MET A 44 9.38 1.83 -23.25
N GLN A 45 10.13 0.90 -22.67
CA GLN A 45 9.60 -0.14 -21.81
C GLN A 45 9.88 0.21 -20.35
N LEU A 46 8.82 0.21 -19.53
CA LEU A 46 8.88 0.39 -18.10
C LEU A 46 8.59 -0.95 -17.42
N ARG A 47 9.53 -1.44 -16.63
CA ARG A 47 9.33 -2.60 -15.75
C ARG A 47 9.27 -2.11 -14.31
N ILE A 48 8.10 -2.30 -13.71
CA ILE A 48 7.81 -1.94 -12.32
C ILE A 48 7.78 -3.23 -11.50
N ASN A 49 8.52 -3.24 -10.40
CA ASN A 49 8.60 -4.37 -9.49
C ASN A 49 8.19 -3.91 -8.09
N TRP A 50 7.14 -4.50 -7.54
CA TRP A 50 6.68 -4.26 -6.16
C TRP A 50 7.16 -5.41 -5.27
N VAL A 51 7.90 -5.07 -4.23
CA VAL A 51 8.36 -6.01 -3.20
C VAL A 51 7.68 -5.64 -1.89
N PHE A 52 6.76 -6.48 -1.44
CA PHE A 52 6.05 -6.26 -0.19
C PHE A 52 6.88 -6.73 1.01
N SER A 53 6.68 -6.08 2.16
CA SER A 53 7.34 -6.46 3.41
C SER A 53 7.01 -7.89 3.84
N GLU A 54 7.93 -8.51 4.60
CA GLU A 54 7.74 -9.86 5.15
C GLU A 54 6.46 -9.99 5.98
N TYR A 55 6.13 -8.95 6.75
CA TYR A 55 4.92 -8.94 7.57
C TYR A 55 3.65 -9.06 6.72
N PHE A 56 3.54 -8.25 5.66
CA PHE A 56 2.40 -8.31 4.76
C PHE A 56 2.33 -9.64 4.01
N SER A 57 3.47 -10.18 3.57
CA SER A 57 3.52 -11.50 2.93
C SER A 57 3.09 -12.62 3.89
N ALA A 58 3.47 -12.53 5.17
CA ALA A 58 3.05 -13.49 6.19
C ALA A 58 1.55 -13.40 6.47
N GLU A 59 1.00 -12.18 6.59
CA GLU A 59 -0.44 -11.97 6.78
C GLU A 59 -1.24 -12.47 5.58
N THR A 60 -0.80 -12.13 4.36
CA THR A 60 -1.42 -12.61 3.11
C THR A 60 -1.43 -14.13 3.07
N LYS A 61 -0.32 -14.78 3.43
CA LYS A 61 -0.26 -16.24 3.52
C LYS A 61 -1.27 -16.77 4.53
N LEU A 62 -1.33 -16.20 5.73
CA LEU A 62 -2.28 -16.63 6.77
C LEU A 62 -3.75 -16.45 6.35
N THR A 63 -4.04 -15.43 5.54
CA THR A 63 -5.39 -15.14 5.04
C THR A 63 -5.80 -16.08 3.91
N TYR A 64 -4.89 -16.42 3.00
CA TYR A 64 -5.20 -17.17 1.78
C TYR A 64 -4.83 -18.66 1.81
N ASP A 65 -4.05 -19.12 2.79
CA ASP A 65 -3.80 -20.55 3.06
C ASP A 65 -5.06 -21.18 3.70
N GLU A 66 -6.05 -21.47 2.86
CA GLU A 66 -7.38 -21.93 3.28
C GLU A 66 -7.30 -23.32 3.91
N ASN A 67 -6.42 -24.17 3.36
CA ASN A 67 -6.25 -25.55 3.79
C ASN A 67 -5.28 -25.70 4.97
N LYS A 68 -4.61 -24.59 5.37
CA LYS A 68 -3.70 -24.49 6.52
C LYS A 68 -2.51 -25.42 6.42
N ASN A 69 -2.05 -25.70 5.20
CA ASN A 69 -0.90 -26.58 4.97
C ASN A 69 0.44 -25.83 5.04
N ASN A 70 0.41 -24.53 5.36
CA ASN A 70 1.55 -23.63 5.46
C ASN A 70 2.29 -23.46 4.12
N GLN A 71 1.59 -23.60 3.00
CA GLN A 71 2.04 -23.37 1.64
C GLN A 71 0.90 -22.66 0.88
N LEU A 72 1.25 -21.97 -0.21
CA LEU A 72 0.24 -21.42 -1.11
C LEU A 72 0.15 -22.31 -2.33
N GLU A 73 -0.99 -22.94 -2.52
CA GLU A 73 -1.32 -23.73 -3.70
C GLU A 73 -1.70 -22.81 -4.87
N GLN A 74 -1.64 -23.32 -6.10
CA GLN A 74 -1.86 -22.49 -7.29
C GLN A 74 -3.22 -21.76 -7.27
N SER A 75 -4.28 -22.42 -6.78
CA SER A 75 -5.60 -21.79 -6.65
C SER A 75 -5.62 -20.62 -5.65
N GLU A 76 -4.84 -20.71 -4.57
CA GLU A 76 -4.71 -19.64 -3.56
C GLU A 76 -3.87 -18.49 -4.11
N ILE A 77 -2.81 -18.80 -4.87
CA ILE A 77 -2.01 -17.80 -5.60
C ILE A 77 -2.88 -17.07 -6.63
N ASP A 78 -3.71 -17.79 -7.38
CA ASP A 78 -4.61 -17.21 -8.38
C ASP A 78 -5.64 -16.28 -7.70
N ALA A 79 -6.15 -16.66 -6.53
CA ALA A 79 -7.05 -15.82 -5.73
C ALA A 79 -6.37 -14.55 -5.20
N ILE A 80 -5.12 -14.66 -4.73
CA ILE A 80 -4.30 -13.50 -4.34
C ILE A 80 -4.13 -12.57 -5.55
N HIS A 81 -3.73 -13.11 -6.70
CA HIS A 81 -3.51 -12.33 -7.91
C HIS A 81 -4.78 -11.62 -8.38
N GLN A 82 -5.92 -12.30 -8.34
CA GLN A 82 -7.21 -11.71 -8.68
C GLN A 82 -7.60 -10.58 -7.71
N SER A 83 -7.37 -10.76 -6.41
CA SER A 83 -7.59 -9.71 -5.41
C SER A 83 -6.74 -8.47 -5.67
N PHE A 84 -5.48 -8.64 -6.07
CA PHE A 84 -4.62 -7.53 -6.48
C PHE A 84 -5.13 -6.83 -7.74
N ILE A 85 -5.65 -7.57 -8.73
CA ILE A 85 -6.25 -6.97 -9.94
C ILE A 85 -7.49 -6.14 -9.57
N GLU A 86 -8.37 -6.69 -8.72
CA GLU A 86 -9.59 -6.03 -8.27
C GLU A 86 -9.31 -4.79 -7.44
N TYR A 87 -8.30 -4.84 -6.57
CA TYR A 87 -7.83 -3.67 -5.82
C TYR A 87 -7.47 -2.53 -6.77
N ARG A 88 -6.68 -2.80 -7.82
CA ARG A 88 -6.31 -1.79 -8.83
C ARG A 88 -7.51 -1.27 -9.63
N ALA A 89 -8.51 -2.11 -9.90
CA ALA A 89 -9.66 -1.73 -10.71
C ALA A 89 -10.55 -0.65 -10.04
N GLY A 90 -10.47 -0.50 -8.71
CA GLY A 90 -11.26 0.45 -7.92
C GLY A 90 -10.70 1.87 -7.80
N GLU A 91 -9.85 2.33 -8.74
CA GLU A 91 -9.06 3.59 -8.62
C GLU A 91 -8.00 3.58 -7.49
N HIS A 92 -7.67 2.41 -6.94
CA HIS A 92 -6.57 2.26 -5.99
C HIS A 92 -5.29 1.85 -6.73
N ASP A 93 -4.66 2.84 -7.38
CA ASP A 93 -3.36 2.62 -8.01
C ASP A 93 -2.28 2.47 -6.96
N VAL A 94 -1.56 1.34 -7.01
CA VAL A 94 -0.38 1.08 -6.15
C VAL A 94 0.77 2.03 -6.49
N THR A 95 0.78 2.59 -7.70
CA THR A 95 1.81 3.50 -8.19
C THR A 95 1.23 4.44 -9.23
N TYR A 96 1.44 5.73 -9.06
CA TYR A 96 1.09 6.76 -10.02
C TYR A 96 2.30 7.12 -10.89
N LEU A 97 2.12 7.14 -12.21
CA LEU A 97 3.14 7.54 -13.17
C LEU A 97 2.64 8.77 -13.93
N GLN A 98 3.44 9.83 -13.95
CA GLN A 98 3.14 11.04 -14.70
C GLN A 98 4.24 11.34 -15.70
N TYR A 99 3.85 11.59 -16.94
CA TYR A 99 4.74 12.21 -17.93
C TYR A 99 4.71 13.73 -17.71
N LEU A 100 5.87 14.34 -17.46
CA LEU A 100 6.00 15.78 -17.36
C LEU A 100 6.34 16.33 -18.74
N ASP A 101 5.51 17.23 -19.26
CA ASP A 101 5.79 17.93 -20.51
C ASP A 101 7.00 18.86 -20.35
N GLN A 102 7.88 18.89 -21.35
CA GLN A 102 9.21 19.48 -21.23
C GLN A 102 9.17 21.00 -21.42
N GLU A 103 9.27 21.75 -20.32
CA GLU A 103 9.65 23.17 -20.34
C GLU A 103 10.79 23.51 -19.35
N GLY A 104 11.56 22.52 -18.89
CA GLY A 104 12.61 22.72 -17.87
C GLY A 104 13.87 21.87 -18.07
N ASP A 105 15.01 22.46 -17.67
CA ASP A 105 16.38 21.94 -17.76
C ASP A 105 16.57 20.63 -16.95
N TYR A 106 17.26 19.65 -17.53
CA TYR A 106 17.43 18.29 -16.98
C TYR A 106 18.41 18.22 -15.79
N GLU A 107 19.08 19.33 -15.44
CA GLU A 107 20.10 19.34 -14.39
C GLU A 107 19.52 19.29 -12.96
N THR A 108 18.20 19.42 -12.81
CA THR A 108 17.54 19.16 -11.53
C THR A 108 16.83 17.83 -11.65
N GLU A 109 17.36 16.78 -11.02
CA GLU A 109 16.61 15.53 -10.84
C GLU A 109 15.22 15.93 -10.32
N PRO A 110 14.13 15.67 -11.06
CA PRO A 110 12.81 15.88 -10.50
C PRO A 110 12.78 14.95 -9.31
N HIS A 111 12.69 15.53 -8.10
CA HIS A 111 12.35 14.77 -6.92
C HIS A 111 10.98 14.16 -7.21
N LEU A 112 10.98 12.96 -7.80
CA LEU A 112 9.83 12.09 -7.92
C LEU A 112 9.51 11.72 -6.48
N ALA A 113 8.71 12.58 -5.85
CA ALA A 113 8.00 12.22 -4.66
C ALA A 113 7.07 11.08 -5.09
N LEU A 114 7.56 9.85 -4.94
CA LEU A 114 6.72 8.67 -4.93
C LEU A 114 5.84 8.83 -3.68
N GLU A 115 4.78 9.61 -3.80
CA GLU A 115 3.71 9.66 -2.81
C GLU A 115 3.00 8.31 -2.88
N VAL A 116 3.44 7.40 -2.03
CA VAL A 116 2.66 6.21 -1.68
C VAL A 116 1.48 6.73 -0.88
N ARG A 117 0.30 6.85 -1.52
CA ARG A 117 -0.94 7.28 -0.87
C ARG A 117 -1.51 6.18 0.02
#